data_AF-A0A9E5TTI1-F1
#
_entry.id   AF-A0A9E5TTI1-F1
#
_cell.length_a   1.000
_cell.length_b   1.000
_cell.length_c   1.000
_cell.angle_alpha   90.00
_cell.angle_beta   90.00
_cell.angle_gamma   90.00
#
_symmetry.space_group_name_H-M   'P 1'
#
loop_
_entity.id
_entity.type
_entity.pdbx_description
1 polymer ?
#
loop_
_entity_poly.entity_id
_entity_poly.type
_entity_poly.pdbx_seq_one_letter_code
_entity_poly.pdbx_strand_id
1 'polypeptide(L)' 'PVHNPFHPHTGRPVRRGAPHPDGIVSLRVAGVAAGLGELGHSKLLLTPQFGPRQRVFVVLTDAELEPDP' A
#
# COMPACT_ATOMS: atom_id res chain seq x y z
N PRO A 1 8.01 4.10 21.79
CA PRO A 1 8.74 3.45 20.68
C PRO A 1 7.90 3.48 19.40
N VAL A 2 8.11 4.50 18.57
CA VAL A 2 7.66 4.44 17.16
C VAL A 2 8.87 3.93 16.38
N HIS A 3 8.61 2.97 15.49
CA HIS A 3 9.53 2.40 14.51
C HIS A 3 10.29 1.14 14.95
N ASN A 4 9.80 -0.02 14.48
CA ASN A 4 10.63 -1.19 14.18
C ASN A 4 10.86 -1.19 12.66
N PRO A 5 12.10 -1.25 12.16
CA PRO A 5 12.37 -1.10 10.74
C PRO A 5 12.26 -2.41 9.94
N PHE A 6 12.06 -3.57 10.59
CA PHE A 6 12.34 -4.86 9.94
C PHE A 6 11.39 -6.03 10.28
N HIS A 7 10.45 -5.91 11.22
CA HIS A 7 9.49 -6.99 11.52
C HIS A 7 8.04 -6.51 11.49
N PRO A 8 7.14 -7.23 10.79
CA PRO A 8 5.74 -6.87 10.72
C PRO A 8 5.04 -7.01 12.08
N HIS A 9 3.99 -6.23 12.28
CA HIS A 9 3.10 -6.26 13.46
C HIS A 9 3.74 -5.92 14.82
N THR A 10 4.75 -5.05 14.81
CA THR A 10 5.44 -4.58 16.01
C THR A 10 5.20 -3.10 16.31
N GLY A 11 4.64 -2.35 15.35
CA GLY A 11 4.26 -0.95 15.55
C GLY A 11 3.12 -0.80 16.56
N ARG A 12 3.01 0.33 17.27
CA ARG A 12 1.87 0.56 18.17
C ARG A 12 0.59 0.74 17.32
N PRO A 13 -0.52 0.01 17.60
CA PRO A 13 -1.80 0.27 16.95
C PRO A 13 -2.20 1.74 17.10
N VAL A 14 -2.76 2.30 16.02
CA VAL A 14 -3.18 3.72 15.99
C VAL A 14 -4.44 3.98 16.83
N ARG A 15 -5.28 2.95 17.04
CA ARG A 15 -6.46 2.96 17.92
C ARG A 15 -6.73 1.58 18.51
N ARG A 16 -7.54 1.51 19.57
CA ARG A 16 -7.86 0.25 20.27
C ARG A 16 -8.54 -0.74 19.31
N GLY A 17 -8.02 -1.96 19.24
CA GLY A 17 -8.57 -3.04 18.41
C GLY A 17 -8.24 -2.94 16.92
N ALA A 18 -7.58 -1.87 16.47
CA ALA A 18 -7.11 -1.76 15.10
C ALA A 18 -5.86 -2.62 14.85
N PRO A 19 -5.59 -3.01 13.59
CA PRO A 19 -4.35 -3.69 13.24
C PRO A 19 -3.13 -2.80 13.52
N HIS A 20 -1.98 -3.46 13.63
CA HIS A 20 -0.69 -2.79 13.66
C HIS A 20 -0.42 -2.09 12.31
N PRO A 21 0.11 -0.85 12.29
CA PRO A 21 0.27 -0.05 11.08
C PRO A 21 1.33 -0.59 10.12
N ASP A 22 2.22 -1.45 10.60
CA ASP A 22 3.29 -2.13 9.85
C ASP A 22 2.85 -3.50 9.31
N GLY A 23 1.55 -3.69 9.10
CA GLY A 23 1.02 -4.85 8.38
C GLY A 23 1.47 -4.85 6.92
N ILE A 24 1.78 -6.02 6.38
CA ILE A 24 2.23 -6.17 4.99
C ILE A 24 1.02 -6.25 4.07
N VAL A 25 0.96 -5.35 3.10
CA VAL A 25 -0.04 -5.37 2.02
C VAL A 25 0.67 -5.37 0.66
N SER A 26 0.02 -5.95 -0.35
CA SER A 26 0.56 -5.94 -1.71
C SER A 26 0.41 -4.54 -2.32
N LEU A 27 1.50 -3.78 -2.34
CA LEU A 27 1.55 -2.43 -2.93
C LEU A 27 1.19 -2.42 -4.42
N ARG A 28 1.41 -3.55 -5.12
CA ARG A 28 1.09 -3.67 -6.54
C ARG A 28 -0.41 -3.85 -6.76
N VAL A 29 -1.07 -4.67 -5.94
CA VAL A 29 -2.52 -4.86 -6.00
C VAL A 29 -3.24 -3.59 -5.54
N ALA A 30 -2.73 -2.93 -4.49
CA ALA A 30 -3.26 -1.64 -4.06
C ALA A 30 -3.17 -0.58 -5.18
N GLY A 31 -2.06 -0.55 -5.93
CA GLY A 31 -1.92 0.36 -7.07
C GLY A 31 -2.90 0.08 -8.21
N VAL A 32 -3.23 -1.19 -8.48
CA VAL A 32 -4.26 -1.54 -9.46
C VAL A 32 -5.65 -1.14 -8.97
N ALA A 33 -5.97 -1.40 -7.70
CA ALA A 33 -7.27 -1.06 -7.11
C ALA A 33 -7.50 0.46 -6.93
N ALA A 34 -6.45 1.27 -7.10
CA ALA A 34 -6.49 2.73 -7.07
C ALA A 34 -6.35 3.34 -8.47
N GLY A 35 -6.61 2.57 -9.53
CA GLY A 35 -6.61 3.06 -10.90
C GLY A 35 -5.25 3.50 -11.47
N LEU A 36 -4.13 3.23 -10.79
CA LEU A 36 -2.82 3.74 -11.20
C LEU A 36 -2.26 2.99 -12.42
N GLY A 37 -2.71 1.76 -12.66
CA GLY A 37 -2.23 0.92 -13.76
C GLY A 37 -2.66 -0.54 -13.60
N GLU A 38 -1.91 -1.45 -14.23
CA GLU A 38 -2.25 -2.89 -14.27
C GLU A 38 -1.05 -3.78 -13.89
N LEU A 39 -1.33 -5.06 -13.60
CA LEU A 39 -0.29 -6.07 -13.44
C LEU A 39 0.16 -6.61 -14.80
N GLY A 40 1.40 -6.32 -15.19
CA GLY A 40 1.99 -6.91 -16.39
C GLY A 40 2.29 -8.41 -16.24
N HIS A 41 2.77 -9.05 -17.32
CA HIS A 41 3.18 -10.46 -17.30
C HIS A 41 4.25 -10.78 -16.25
N SER A 42 5.12 -9.81 -15.93
CA SER A 42 6.13 -9.89 -14.87
C SER A 42 5.57 -9.76 -13.46
N LYS A 43 4.25 -9.55 -13.30
CA LYS A 43 3.57 -9.28 -12.03
C LYS A 43 4.06 -8.01 -11.32
N LEU A 44 4.70 -7.11 -12.07
CA LEU A 44 4.97 -5.74 -11.65
C LEU A 44 3.77 -4.86 -11.99
N LEU A 45 3.57 -3.81 -11.19
CA LEU A 45 2.64 -2.73 -11.53
C LEU A 45 3.22 -1.94 -12.70
N LEU A 46 2.42 -1.74 -13.75
CA LEU A 46 2.73 -0.93 -14.92
C LEU A 46 1.78 0.27 -14.92
N THR A 47 2.31 1.47 -14.63
CA THR A 47 1.52 2.70 -14.82
C THR A 47 1.78 3.27 -16.22
N PRO A 48 0.79 3.94 -16.85
CA PRO A 48 0.95 4.46 -18.21
C PRO A 48 2.14 5.39 -18.41
N GLN A 49 2.47 6.18 -17.38
CA GLN A 49 3.53 7.19 -17.46
C GLN A 49 4.94 6.64 -17.19
N PHE A 50 5.08 5.69 -16.25
CA PHE A 50 6.41 5.29 -15.73
C PHE A 50 6.76 3.83 -15.99
N GLY A 51 5.82 3.03 -16.52
CA GLY A 51 5.99 1.60 -16.66
C GLY A 51 6.34 0.94 -15.32
N PRO A 52 7.27 -0.03 -15.26
CA PRO A 52 7.59 -0.73 -14.01
C PRO A 52 8.59 0.00 -13.11
N ARG A 53 9.26 1.06 -13.58
CA ARG A 53 10.41 1.67 -12.86
C ARG A 53 9.94 2.76 -11.90
N GLN A 54 9.24 2.35 -10.86
CA GLN A 54 8.72 3.25 -9.84
C GLN A 54 8.67 2.60 -8.46
N ARG A 55 8.61 3.43 -7.42
CA ARG A 55 8.34 2.99 -6.05
C ARG A 55 6.93 3.42 -5.69
N VAL A 56 6.18 2.48 -5.12
CA VAL A 56 4.79 2.70 -4.70
C VAL A 56 4.75 2.58 -3.19
N PHE A 57 3.92 3.38 -2.55
CA PHE A 57 3.57 3.28 -1.14
C PHE A 57 2.06 3.41 -1.00
N VAL A 58 1.52 2.94 0.13
CA VAL A 58 0.10 3.05 0.44
C VAL A 58 -0.06 3.63 1.84
N VAL A 59 -1.11 4.41 2.02
CA VAL A 59 -1.55 4.91 3.32
C VAL A 59 -2.97 4.38 3.53
N LEU A 60 -3.14 3.52 4.53
CA LEU A 60 -4.47 3.11 4.97
C LEU A 60 -5.01 4.19 5.91
N THR A 61 -6.21 4.68 5.62
CA THR A 61 -6.83 5.78 6.36
C THR A 61 -8.31 5.53 6.55
N ASP A 62 -8.85 6.06 7.66
CA ASP A 62 -10.29 6.12 7.91
C ASP A 62 -10.92 7.39 7.31
N ALA A 63 -10.12 8.24 6.63
CA ALA A 63 -10.65 9.41 5.94
C ALA A 63 -11.52 8.99 4.76
N GLU A 64 -12.71 9.59 4.66
CA GLU A 64 -13.60 9.39 3.52
C GLU A 64 -13.01 10.06 2.28
N LEU A 65 -12.82 9.27 1.22
CA LEU A 65 -12.28 9.70 -0.07
C LEU A 65 -13.15 9.10 -1.17
N GLU A 66 -13.38 9.87 -2.24
CA GLU A 66 -13.99 9.32 -3.46
C GLU A 66 -13.03 8.31 -4.09
N PRO A 67 -13.47 7.08 -4.40
CA PRO A 67 -12.60 6.04 -4.93
C PRO A 67 -12.29 6.27 -6.42
N ASP A 68 -11.05 5.97 -6.80
CA ASP A 68 -10.66 5.80 -8.20
C ASP A 68 -10.95 4.35 -8.69
N PRO A 69 -11.05 4.12 -10.01
CA PRO A 69 -11.41 2.82 -10.61
C PRO A 69 -10.46 1.64 -10.34
#